data_AF-A0A540WFI1-F1
#
_entry.id   AF-A0A540WFI1-F1
#
_cell.length_a   1.000
_cell.length_b   1.000
_cell.length_c   1.000
_cell.angle_alpha   90.00
_cell.angle_beta   90.00
_cell.angle_gamma   90.00
#
_symmetry.space_group_name_H-M   'P 1'
#
loop_
_entity.id
_entity.type
_entity.pdbx_description
1 polymer ?
#
loop_
_entity_poly.entity_id
_entity_poly.type
_entity_poly.pdbx_seq_one_letter_code
_entity_poly.pdbx_strand_id
1 'polypeptide(L)'
;MRRWLWIFIVCLALSGLTAFPLHAESTLLVDAAHRLPTPGPVLDWLERIHTGITETDQRYPFLAYGTDWLAFAHLVIAGAFWGPLRDPVRNVFVVRWALGACAGIVPLALICGPVRGIPFFWSCVDMSFGIVGAVPLLIVLRGIKRLDAARAAAAVATA
;
A
#
# COMPACT_ATOMS: atom_id res chain seq x y z
N MET A 1 11.28 16.57 -1.81
CA MET A 1 10.99 15.53 -2.82
C MET A 1 11.47 14.14 -2.38
N ARG A 2 12.78 13.90 -2.24
CA ARG A 2 13.34 12.57 -1.88
C ARG A 2 12.78 11.99 -0.57
N ARG A 3 12.56 12.82 0.46
CA ARG A 3 11.95 12.40 1.74
C ARG A 3 10.55 11.81 1.56
N TRP A 4 9.70 12.46 0.77
CA TRP A 4 8.34 11.99 0.48
C TRP A 4 8.33 10.68 -0.31
N LEU A 5 9.31 10.52 -1.21
CA LEU A 5 9.50 9.27 -1.94
C LEU A 5 9.91 8.13 -0.99
N TRP A 6 10.84 8.38 -0.07
CA TRP A 6 11.20 7.41 0.97
C TRP A 6 10.04 7.04 1.87
N ILE A 7 9.24 8.03 2.33
CA ILE A 7 8.03 7.76 3.11
C ILE A 7 7.11 6.80 2.36
N PHE A 8 6.83 7.09 1.08
CA PHE A 8 6.00 6.22 0.26
C PHE A 8 6.58 4.80 0.13
N ILE A 9 7.88 4.68 -0.17
CA ILE A 9 8.57 3.38 -0.31
C ILE A 9 8.49 2.56 0.97
N VAL A 10 8.77 3.19 2.12
CA VAL A 10 8.74 2.51 3.42
C VAL A 10 7.32 2.09 3.76
N CYS A 11 6.33 2.97 3.62
CA CYS A 11 4.93 2.61 3.86
C CYS A 11 4.46 1.47 2.95
N LEU A 12 4.81 1.51 1.66
CA LEU A 12 4.48 0.45 0.70
C LEU A 12 5.14 -0.89 1.06
N ALA A 13 6.40 -0.86 1.47
CA ALA A 13 7.11 -2.07 1.88
C ALA A 13 6.52 -2.63 3.18
N LEU A 14 6.26 -1.79 4.18
CA LEU A 14 5.66 -2.20 5.45
C LEU A 14 4.26 -2.78 5.24
N SER A 15 3.41 -2.16 4.41
CA SER A 15 2.08 -2.71 4.12
C SER A 15 2.12 -4.03 3.36
N GLY A 16 3.21 -4.34 2.66
CA GLY A 16 3.43 -5.65 2.06
C GLY A 16 3.94 -6.68 3.07
N LEU A 17 4.86 -6.27 3.94
CA LEU A 17 5.50 -7.14 4.93
C LEU A 17 4.51 -7.72 5.95
N THR A 18 3.42 -7.01 6.24
CA THR A 18 2.32 -7.48 7.12
C THR A 18 1.64 -8.76 6.60
N ALA A 19 1.79 -9.09 5.32
CA ALA A 19 1.27 -10.32 4.75
C ALA A 19 2.10 -11.58 5.11
N PHE A 20 3.33 -11.43 5.64
CA PHE A 20 4.14 -12.56 6.11
C PHE A 20 3.64 -13.10 7.47
N PRO A 21 3.58 -12.31 8.57
CA PRO A 21 3.15 -12.78 9.88
C PRO A 21 1.63 -12.64 10.09
N LEU A 22 0.80 -12.94 9.08
CA LEU A 22 -0.63 -12.62 9.08
C LEU A 22 -1.40 -13.23 10.28
N HIS A 23 -1.05 -14.45 10.69
CA HIS A 23 -1.63 -15.09 11.88
C HIS A 23 -1.26 -14.34 13.17
N ALA A 24 0.03 -14.00 13.36
CA ALA A 24 0.49 -13.29 14.55
C ALA A 24 -0.09 -11.86 14.61
N GLU A 25 -0.09 -11.13 13.50
CA GLU A 25 -0.66 -9.79 13.44
C GLU A 25 -2.18 -9.78 13.65
N SER A 26 -2.91 -10.74 13.09
CA SER A 26 -4.36 -10.84 13.35
C SER A 26 -4.67 -11.19 14.81
N THR A 27 -3.85 -12.01 15.46
CA THR A 27 -3.96 -12.30 16.90
C THR A 27 -3.79 -11.02 17.72
N LEU A 28 -2.71 -10.27 17.46
CA LEU A 28 -2.44 -9.00 18.13
C LEU A 28 -3.56 -7.97 17.91
N LEU A 29 -4.12 -7.93 16.70
CA LEU A 29 -5.20 -7.01 16.34
C LEU A 29 -6.49 -7.31 17.10
N VAL A 30 -6.89 -8.59 17.19
CA VAL A 30 -8.08 -9.01 17.95
C VAL A 30 -7.88 -8.79 19.45
N ASP A 31 -6.71 -9.15 20.00
CA ASP A 31 -6.38 -8.90 21.40
C ASP A 31 -6.46 -7.40 21.76
N ALA A 32 -5.96 -6.54 20.88
CA ALA A 32 -6.06 -5.09 21.05
C ALA A 32 -7.51 -4.61 20.95
N ALA A 33 -8.29 -5.15 19.99
CA ALA A 33 -9.69 -4.79 19.79
C ALA A 33 -10.56 -5.12 21.02
N HIS A 34 -10.28 -6.22 21.71
CA HIS A 34 -10.95 -6.57 22.99
C HIS A 34 -10.59 -5.65 24.15
N ARG A 35 -9.39 -5.05 24.15
CA ARG A 35 -8.92 -4.14 25.20
C ARG A 35 -9.38 -2.70 25.02
N LEU A 36 -9.83 -2.35 23.81
CA LEU A 36 -10.28 -1.02 23.44
C LEU A 36 -11.80 -0.97 23.33
N PRO A 37 -12.44 0.22 23.41
CA PRO A 37 -13.87 0.38 23.19
C PRO A 37 -14.23 0.26 21.70
N THR A 38 -13.98 -0.92 21.12
CA THR A 38 -14.21 -1.23 19.71
C THR A 38 -15.71 -1.45 19.46
N PRO A 39 -16.32 -0.86 18.42
CA PRO A 39 -17.71 -1.13 18.08
C PRO A 39 -17.95 -2.61 17.78
N GLY A 40 -19.06 -3.18 18.25
CA GLY A 40 -19.41 -4.59 18.10
C GLY A 40 -19.24 -5.13 16.66
N PRO A 41 -19.83 -4.50 15.63
CA PRO A 41 -19.69 -4.98 14.25
C PRO A 41 -18.25 -5.00 13.72
N VAL A 42 -17.36 -4.15 14.26
CA VAL A 42 -15.93 -4.15 13.90
C VAL A 42 -15.22 -5.30 14.63
N LEU A 43 -15.51 -5.49 15.92
CA LEU A 43 -14.95 -6.59 16.70
C LEU A 43 -15.35 -7.95 16.11
N ASP A 44 -16.64 -8.16 15.83
CA ASP A 44 -17.16 -9.40 15.22
C ASP A 44 -16.47 -9.70 13.87
N TRP A 45 -16.21 -8.65 13.09
CA TRP A 45 -15.51 -8.79 11.81
C TRP A 45 -14.05 -9.18 11.99
N LEU A 46 -13.34 -8.55 12.95
CA LEU A 46 -11.95 -8.87 13.26
C LEU A 46 -11.81 -10.31 13.80
N GLU A 47 -12.69 -10.74 14.68
CA GLU A 47 -12.74 -12.10 15.20
C GLU A 47 -12.99 -13.13 14.08
N ARG A 48 -13.90 -12.82 13.16
CA ARG A 48 -14.16 -13.66 11.99
C ARG A 48 -12.94 -13.80 11.09
N ILE A 49 -12.23 -12.69 10.83
CA ILE A 49 -10.99 -12.71 10.04
C ILE A 49 -9.94 -13.57 10.74
N HIS A 50 -9.68 -13.33 12.03
CA HIS A 50 -8.69 -14.07 12.80
C HIS A 50 -9.01 -15.58 12.82
N THR A 51 -10.26 -15.94 13.10
CA THR A 51 -10.72 -17.34 13.05
C THR A 51 -10.45 -17.97 11.68
N GLY A 52 -10.81 -17.27 10.60
CA GLY A 52 -10.58 -17.77 9.24
C GLY A 52 -9.11 -17.97 8.89
N ILE A 53 -8.23 -17.05 9.33
CA ILE A 53 -6.77 -17.19 9.16
C ILE A 53 -6.27 -18.39 9.96
N THR A 54 -6.61 -18.48 11.25
CA THR A 54 -6.14 -19.54 12.15
C THR A 54 -6.56 -20.93 11.70
N GLU A 55 -7.83 -21.12 11.35
CA GLU A 55 -8.31 -22.42 10.85
C GLU A 55 -7.67 -22.81 9.52
N THR A 56 -7.46 -21.84 8.63
CA THR A 56 -6.84 -22.08 7.32
C THR A 56 -5.36 -22.41 7.47
N ASP A 57 -4.63 -21.70 8.32
CA ASP A 57 -3.22 -21.96 8.57
C ASP A 57 -3.00 -23.35 9.20
N GLN A 58 -3.89 -23.77 10.10
CA GLN A 58 -3.84 -25.10 10.71
C GLN A 58 -4.16 -26.24 9.71
N ARG A 59 -5.13 -26.04 8.81
CA ARG A 59 -5.62 -27.11 7.91
C ARG A 59 -4.93 -27.11 6.54
N TYR A 60 -4.54 -25.94 6.06
CA TYR A 60 -4.03 -25.70 4.70
C TYR A 60 -2.88 -24.66 4.71
N PRO A 61 -1.78 -24.90 5.45
CA PRO A 61 -0.69 -23.93 5.62
C PRO A 61 -0.04 -23.51 4.30
N PHE A 62 -0.06 -24.36 3.28
CA PHE A 62 0.49 -24.05 1.96
C PHE A 62 -0.21 -22.85 1.28
N LEU A 63 -1.43 -22.49 1.70
CA LEU A 63 -2.13 -21.30 1.18
C LEU A 63 -1.46 -20.00 1.60
N ALA A 64 -0.74 -19.96 2.73
CA ALA A 64 0.05 -18.81 3.15
C ALA A 64 1.17 -18.45 2.14
N TYR A 65 1.60 -19.42 1.31
CA TYR A 65 2.53 -19.11 0.23
C TYR A 65 1.97 -18.08 -0.76
N GLY A 66 0.64 -18.02 -0.93
CA GLY A 66 0.00 -16.97 -1.72
C GLY A 66 0.20 -15.57 -1.14
N THR A 67 0.16 -15.43 0.19
CA THR A 67 0.42 -14.15 0.87
C THR A 67 1.90 -13.78 0.86
N ASP A 68 2.81 -14.78 0.87
CA ASP A 68 4.24 -14.54 0.67
C ASP A 68 4.54 -13.89 -0.69
N TRP A 69 3.89 -14.36 -1.76
CA TRP A 69 4.03 -13.75 -3.08
C TRP A 69 3.47 -12.33 -3.14
N LEU A 70 2.36 -12.07 -2.43
CA LEU A 70 1.80 -10.71 -2.33
C LEU A 70 2.75 -9.77 -1.58
N ALA A 71 3.37 -10.23 -0.49
CA ALA A 71 4.39 -9.48 0.24
C ALA A 71 5.60 -9.19 -0.66
N PHE A 72 6.10 -10.21 -1.36
CA PHE A 72 7.21 -10.08 -2.28
C PHE A 72 6.92 -9.09 -3.42
N ALA A 73 5.71 -9.10 -3.99
CA ALA A 73 5.31 -8.14 -5.02
C ALA A 73 5.42 -6.69 -4.53
N HIS A 74 5.02 -6.40 -3.29
CA HIS A 74 5.18 -5.07 -2.70
C HIS A 74 6.65 -4.66 -2.58
N LEU A 75 7.53 -5.58 -2.17
CA LEU A 75 8.97 -5.33 -2.09
C LEU A 75 9.58 -5.05 -3.47
N VAL A 76 9.19 -5.80 -4.49
CA VAL A 76 9.62 -5.57 -5.88
C VAL A 76 9.14 -4.21 -6.40
N ILE A 77 7.87 -3.86 -6.15
CA ILE A 77 7.30 -2.55 -6.53
C ILE A 77 8.02 -1.43 -5.79
N ALA A 78 8.29 -1.58 -4.49
CA ALA A 78 9.08 -0.62 -3.71
C ALA A 78 10.50 -0.46 -4.30
N GLY A 79 11.13 -1.55 -4.72
CA GLY A 79 12.43 -1.56 -5.40
C GLY A 79 12.44 -0.76 -6.70
N ALA A 80 11.33 -0.76 -7.47
CA ALA A 80 11.22 0.01 -8.70
C ALA A 80 11.39 1.52 -8.49
N PHE A 81 11.13 2.03 -7.28
CA PHE A 81 11.34 3.44 -6.94
C PHE A 81 12.82 3.83 -6.77
N TRP A 82 13.75 2.88 -6.85
CA TRP A 82 15.18 3.18 -6.95
C TRP A 82 15.51 4.13 -8.12
N GLY A 83 14.82 3.96 -9.26
CA GLY A 83 14.97 4.83 -10.43
C GLY A 83 14.64 6.30 -10.11
N PRO A 84 13.42 6.60 -9.64
CA PRO A 84 13.03 7.93 -9.15
C PRO A 84 13.91 8.46 -8.02
N LEU A 85 14.41 7.60 -7.12
CA LEU A 85 15.39 8.02 -6.12
C LEU A 85 16.69 8.48 -6.80
N ARG A 86 17.20 7.80 -7.82
CA ARG A 86 18.45 8.21 -8.49
C ARG A 86 18.27 9.44 -9.37
N ASP A 87 17.38 9.36 -10.37
CA ASP A 87 17.05 10.46 -11.27
C ASP A 87 15.53 10.57 -11.47
N PRO A 88 14.86 11.48 -10.74
CA PRO A 88 13.41 11.56 -10.71
C PRO A 88 12.80 12.15 -11.98
N VAL A 89 13.55 12.95 -12.76
CA VAL A 89 13.04 13.53 -14.02
C VAL A 89 12.97 12.44 -15.09
N ARG A 90 14.08 11.71 -15.29
CA ARG A 90 14.16 10.61 -16.25
C ARG A 90 13.18 9.47 -15.92
N ASN A 91 12.89 9.25 -14.64
CA ASN A 91 12.04 8.17 -14.16
C ASN A 91 10.64 8.63 -13.70
N VAL A 92 10.16 9.79 -14.18
CA VAL A 92 8.83 10.33 -13.79
C VAL A 92 7.67 9.35 -14.07
N PHE A 93 7.84 8.49 -15.07
CA PHE A 93 6.85 7.46 -15.42
C PHE A 93 6.50 6.56 -14.23
N VAL A 94 7.49 6.12 -13.44
CA VAL A 94 7.26 5.24 -12.27
C VAL A 94 6.32 5.90 -11.26
N VAL A 95 6.48 7.21 -11.03
CA VAL A 95 5.62 7.97 -10.12
C VAL A 95 4.19 8.10 -10.67
N ARG A 96 4.04 8.33 -11.98
CA ARG A 96 2.72 8.40 -12.63
C ARG A 96 2.01 7.04 -12.65
N TRP A 97 2.75 5.97 -12.93
CA TRP A 97 2.25 4.60 -12.88
C TRP A 97 1.77 4.26 -11.47
N ALA A 98 2.55 4.61 -10.44
CA ALA A 98 2.15 4.38 -9.05
C ALA A 98 0.91 5.18 -8.64
N LEU A 99 0.73 6.41 -9.13
CA LEU A 99 -0.52 7.16 -8.95
C LEU A 99 -1.71 6.45 -9.62
N GLY A 100 -1.49 5.87 -10.80
CA GLY A 100 -2.48 5.02 -11.47
C GLY A 100 -2.83 3.78 -10.64
N ALA A 101 -1.83 3.13 -10.06
CA ALA A 101 -2.05 1.99 -9.15
C ALA A 101 -2.84 2.40 -7.90
N CYS A 102 -2.53 3.54 -7.28
CA CYS A 102 -3.30 4.11 -6.18
C CYS A 102 -4.77 4.33 -6.56
N ALA A 103 -5.04 4.87 -7.75
CA ALA A 103 -6.41 5.04 -8.24
C ALA A 103 -7.10 3.69 -8.49
N GLY A 104 -6.37 2.68 -8.95
CA GLY A 104 -6.87 1.32 -9.19
C GLY A 104 -7.30 0.56 -7.93
N ILE A 105 -6.83 0.95 -6.74
CA ILE A 105 -7.26 0.36 -5.46
C ILE A 105 -8.76 0.62 -5.21
N VAL A 106 -9.28 1.78 -5.62
CA VAL A 106 -10.68 2.15 -5.42
C VAL A 106 -11.67 1.19 -6.11
N PRO A 107 -11.61 0.99 -7.45
CA PRO A 107 -12.49 0.04 -8.11
C PRO A 107 -12.24 -1.40 -7.64
N LEU A 108 -10.99 -1.77 -7.31
CA LEU A 108 -10.69 -3.11 -6.77
C LEU A 108 -11.46 -3.35 -5.47
N ALA A 109 -11.39 -2.43 -4.50
CA ALA A 109 -12.07 -2.57 -3.22
C ALA A 109 -13.60 -2.56 -3.38
N LEU A 110 -14.14 -1.68 -4.23
CA LEU A 110 -15.59 -1.54 -4.43
C LEU A 110 -16.22 -2.71 -5.21
N ILE A 111 -15.44 -3.44 -6.01
CA ILE A 111 -15.93 -4.58 -6.79
C ILE A 111 -15.61 -5.90 -6.08
N CYS A 112 -14.33 -6.15 -5.77
CA CYS A 112 -13.89 -7.41 -5.19
C CYS A 112 -14.30 -7.54 -3.72
N GLY A 113 -14.42 -6.44 -2.98
CA GLY A 113 -14.88 -6.45 -1.58
C GLY A 113 -16.27 -7.09 -1.44
N PRO A 114 -17.32 -6.54 -2.09
CA PRO A 114 -18.66 -7.13 -2.05
C PRO A 114 -18.72 -8.56 -2.60
N VAL A 115 -18.00 -8.87 -3.68
CA VAL A 115 -17.95 -10.23 -4.25
C VAL A 115 -17.39 -11.25 -3.25
N ARG A 116 -16.52 -10.83 -2.33
CA ARG A 116 -15.93 -11.68 -1.28
C ARG A 116 -16.62 -11.54 0.08
N GLY A 117 -17.73 -10.79 0.15
CA GLY A 117 -18.47 -10.58 1.40
C GLY A 117 -17.74 -9.69 2.43
N ILE A 118 -16.82 -8.83 1.97
CA ILE A 118 -16.13 -7.86 2.82
C ILE A 118 -17.10 -6.72 3.15
N PRO A 119 -17.22 -6.31 4.43
CA PRO A 119 -18.12 -5.22 4.81
C PRO A 119 -17.59 -3.88 4.30
N PHE A 120 -18.52 -2.97 3.98
CA PHE A 120 -18.20 -1.70 3.34
C PHE A 120 -17.20 -0.84 4.15
N PHE A 121 -17.30 -0.82 5.48
CA PHE A 121 -16.36 -0.07 6.30
C PHE A 121 -14.92 -0.56 6.17
N TRP A 122 -14.71 -1.86 5.92
CA TRP A 122 -13.39 -2.42 5.67
C TRP A 122 -12.90 -2.07 4.27
N SER A 123 -13.77 -2.09 3.26
CA SER A 123 -13.43 -1.57 1.94
C SER A 123 -13.02 -0.08 1.98
N CYS A 124 -13.58 0.73 2.89
CA CYS A 124 -13.10 2.09 3.12
C CYS A 124 -11.66 2.13 3.66
N VAL A 125 -11.28 1.19 4.52
CA VAL A 125 -9.88 1.03 4.97
C VAL A 125 -8.99 0.68 3.77
N ASP A 126 -9.40 -0.27 2.93
CA ASP A 126 -8.64 -0.66 1.73
C ASP A 126 -8.43 0.53 0.77
N MET A 127 -9.49 1.30 0.49
CA MET A 127 -9.42 2.48 -0.37
C MET A 127 -8.50 3.58 0.20
N SER A 128 -8.39 3.67 1.52
CA SER A 128 -7.54 4.66 2.17
C SER A 128 -6.07 4.53 1.78
N PHE A 129 -5.58 3.31 1.51
CA PHE A 129 -4.21 3.10 1.04
C PHE A 129 -3.94 3.79 -0.31
N GLY A 130 -4.92 3.76 -1.22
CA GLY A 130 -4.83 4.47 -2.50
C GLY A 130 -4.84 5.98 -2.31
N ILE A 131 -5.76 6.49 -1.51
CA ILE A 131 -5.92 7.94 -1.28
C ILE A 131 -4.71 8.52 -0.54
N VAL A 132 -4.33 7.92 0.59
CA VAL A 132 -3.20 8.37 1.41
C VAL A 132 -1.88 8.16 0.68
N GLY A 133 -1.72 7.03 -0.02
CA GLY A 133 -0.52 6.76 -0.84
C GLY A 133 -0.34 7.73 -2.01
N ALA A 134 -1.43 8.25 -2.59
CA ALA A 134 -1.35 9.22 -3.67
C ALA A 134 -0.79 10.58 -3.21
N VAL A 135 -1.01 10.98 -1.96
CA VAL A 135 -0.56 12.28 -1.42
C VAL A 135 0.95 12.50 -1.57
N PRO A 136 1.85 11.65 -1.04
CA PRO A 136 3.30 11.84 -1.20
C PRO A 136 3.71 11.79 -2.67
N LEU A 137 3.09 10.94 -3.50
CA LEU A 137 3.39 10.84 -4.93
C LEU A 137 3.02 12.10 -5.71
N LEU A 138 1.89 12.74 -5.40
CA LEU A 138 1.49 14.02 -5.99
C LEU A 138 2.47 15.14 -5.61
N ILE A 139 2.93 15.17 -4.35
CA ILE A 139 3.95 16.11 -3.90
C ILE A 139 5.27 15.88 -4.66
N VAL A 140 5.69 14.62 -4.82
CA VAL A 140 6.87 14.25 -5.61
C VAL A 140 6.71 14.68 -7.06
N LEU A 141 5.59 14.39 -7.70
CA LEU A 141 5.34 14.74 -9.10
C LEU A 141 5.39 16.25 -9.34
N ARG A 142 4.83 17.07 -8.43
CA ARG A 142 4.97 18.53 -8.47
C ARG A 142 6.43 18.96 -8.34
N GLY A 143 7.19 18.32 -7.45
CA GLY A 143 8.63 18.54 -7.29
C GLY A 143 9.43 18.21 -8.55
N ILE A 144 9.09 17.11 -9.23
CA ILE A 144 9.74 16.69 -10.48
C ILE A 144 9.56 17.74 -11.57
N LYS A 145 8.33 18.21 -11.78
CA LYS A 145 8.03 19.24 -12.79
C LYS A 145 8.84 20.52 -12.57
N ARG A 146 9.00 20.94 -11.31
CA ARG A 146 9.83 22.11 -10.95
C ARG A 146 11.31 21.89 -11.23
N LEU A 147 11.82 20.70 -10.93
CA LEU A 147 13.22 20.35 -11.19
C LEU A 147 13.52 20.29 -12.69
N ASP A 148 12.61 19.73 -13.47
CA ASP A 148 12.72 19.63 -14.93
C ASP A 148 12.77 21.02 -15.58
N ALA A 149 11.84 21.91 -15.20
CA ALA A 149 11.82 23.29 -15.66
C ALA A 149 13.12 24.05 -15.30
N ALA A 150 13.65 23.85 -14.10
CA ALA A 150 14.91 24.47 -13.68
C ALA A 150 16.11 23.95 -14.50
N ARG A 151 16.16 22.64 -14.79
CA ARG A 151 17.20 22.05 -15.65
C ARG A 151 17.14 22.60 -17.08
N ALA A 152 15.93 22.73 -17.64
CA ALA A 152 15.72 23.31 -18.97
C ALA A 152 16.16 24.78 -19.03
N ALA A 153 15.79 25.60 -18.04
CA ALA A 153 16.20 27.00 -17.97
C ALA A 153 17.73 27.16 -17.86
N ALA A 154 18.39 26.32 -17.05
CA ALA A 154 19.84 26.34 -16.92
C ALA A 154 20.54 25.95 -18.24
N ALA A 155 20.02 24.96 -18.97
CA ALA A 155 20.58 24.53 -20.25
C ALA A 155 20.52 25.65 -21.31
N VAL A 156 19.41 26.41 -21.35
CA VAL A 156 19.26 27.57 -22.25
C VAL A 156 20.22 28.69 -21.87
N ALA A 157 20.47 28.94 -20.58
CA ALA A 157 21.39 29.99 -20.15
C ALA A 157 22.88 29.67 -20.44
N THR A 158 23.21 28.39 -20.63
CA THR A 158 24.57 27.92 -20.97
C THR A 158 24.82 27.69 -22.45
N ALA A 159 23.77 27.79 -23.28
CA ALA A 159 23.82 27.61 -24.74
C ALA A 159 23.97 28.97 -25.44
#